data_AF-A0A1W6PUG2-F1
#
_entry.id   AF-A0A1W6PUG2-F1
#
_cell.length_a   1.000
_cell.length_b   1.000
_cell.length_c   1.000
_cell.angle_alpha   90.00
_cell.angle_beta   90.00
_cell.angle_gamma   90.00
#
_symmetry.space_group_name_H-M   'P 1'
#
loop_
_entity.id
_entity.type
_entity.pdbx_description
1 polymer ?
#
loop_
_entity_poly.entity_id
_entity_poly.type
_entity_poly.pdbx_seq_one_letter_code
_entity_poly.pdbx_strand_id
1 'polypeptide(L)'
;MDELQKQNLAERALAAAGCCLASRYAGAAFAYVTGSIMRGEGTTFSDIDLVVVFPSLQTAWRESFTEDGFPVEAFVHDPQTLAHYLHADAESRCPIMVNMVATGSIVGPNIERARAIQAKAAKVLAAGPKPLDGPSYDMLRYQVTDLADDLRGARPPEEIAAISALLYQQLADLILLGRGAWTGRGKWAPRLIRKLEPRLAAEFDTAFRLAVQGNSTRFLALADRELDLHGGRCFNGFSRRLRWRRGGRKSICNIGECSRLDGRCLRPNSRMPLSRE
;
A
#
# COMPACT_ATOMS: atom_id res chain seq x y z
N MET A 1 19.45 19.99 8.09
CA MET A 1 18.68 20.59 9.18
C MET A 1 19.05 19.88 10.46
N ASP A 2 19.40 20.64 11.50
CA ASP A 2 19.56 20.08 12.85
C ASP A 2 18.19 19.64 13.43
N GLU A 3 18.20 19.00 14.60
CA GLU A 3 16.98 18.48 15.25
C GLU A 3 15.99 19.59 15.62
N LEU A 4 16.48 20.75 16.06
CA LEU A 4 15.66 21.88 16.44
C LEU A 4 14.91 22.46 15.23
N GLN A 5 15.59 22.56 14.09
CA GLN A 5 14.99 22.98 12.82
C GLN A 5 13.91 22.01 12.34
N LYS A 6 14.13 20.69 12.49
CA LYS A 6 13.13 19.68 12.14
C LYS A 6 11.90 19.77 13.03
N GLN A 7 12.10 19.95 14.33
CA GLN A 7 11.00 20.09 15.28
C GLN A 7 10.19 21.35 15.01
N ASN A 8 10.86 22.49 14.78
CA ASN A 8 10.21 23.73 14.39
C ASN A 8 9.38 23.59 13.11
N LEU A 9 9.92 22.88 12.10
CA LEU A 9 9.19 22.61 10.86
C LEU A 9 7.93 21.76 11.11
N ALA A 10 8.01 20.73 11.94
CA ALA A 10 6.87 19.89 12.29
C ALA A 10 5.80 20.65 13.07
N GLU A 11 6.19 21.52 14.01
CA GLU A 11 5.28 22.38 14.76
C GLU A 11 4.55 23.37 13.84
N ARG A 12 5.26 23.99 12.89
CA ARG A 12 4.66 24.87 11.88
C ARG A 12 3.70 24.13 10.95
N ALA A 13 4.08 22.94 10.50
CA ALA A 13 3.20 22.11 9.68
C ALA A 13 1.93 21.68 10.43
N LEU A 14 2.05 21.34 11.71
CA LEU A 14 0.91 21.02 12.57
C LEU A 14 -0.02 22.23 12.77
N ALA A 15 0.55 23.43 12.96
CA ALA A 15 -0.21 24.67 13.05
C ALA A 15 -0.95 24.99 11.74
N ALA A 16 -0.27 24.87 10.59
CA ALA A 16 -0.87 25.06 9.27
C ALA A 16 -2.02 24.08 9.02
N ALA A 17 -1.85 22.80 9.39
CA ALA A 17 -2.91 21.80 9.32
C ALA A 17 -4.11 22.13 10.24
N GLY A 18 -3.86 22.68 11.43
CA GLY A 18 -4.91 23.16 12.33
C GLY A 18 -5.70 24.32 11.73
N CYS A 19 -5.02 25.32 11.15
CA CYS A 19 -5.65 26.42 10.42
C CYS A 19 -6.48 25.90 9.24
N CYS A 20 -5.91 24.98 8.46
CA CYS A 20 -6.57 24.32 7.33
C CYS A 20 -7.88 23.63 7.75
N LEU A 21 -7.85 22.86 8.84
CA LEU A 21 -9.04 22.19 9.37
C LEU A 21 -10.14 23.20 9.74
N ALA A 22 -9.76 24.32 10.37
CA ALA A 22 -10.69 25.35 10.79
C ALA A 22 -11.27 26.18 9.63
N SER A 23 -10.45 26.49 8.62
CA SER A 23 -10.83 27.41 7.53
C SER A 23 -11.46 26.72 6.33
N ARG A 24 -10.98 25.52 5.95
CA ARG A 24 -11.40 24.81 4.72
C ARG A 24 -12.38 23.68 4.98
N TYR A 25 -12.31 23.06 6.16
CA TYR A 25 -13.06 21.85 6.48
C TYR A 25 -14.08 22.07 7.59
N ALA A 26 -14.89 23.13 7.45
CA ALA A 26 -15.97 23.45 8.39
C ALA A 26 -16.90 22.25 8.57
N GLY A 27 -17.09 21.83 9.83
CA GLY A 27 -17.91 20.65 10.18
C GLY A 27 -17.14 19.32 10.23
N ALA A 28 -15.84 19.30 9.94
CA ALA A 28 -15.01 18.14 10.20
C ALA A 28 -14.93 17.85 11.71
N ALA A 29 -14.94 16.57 12.08
CA ALA A 29 -14.87 16.16 13.47
C ALA A 29 -13.43 16.23 14.01
N PHE A 30 -12.45 15.89 13.18
CA PHE A 30 -11.02 15.92 13.47
C PHE A 30 -10.22 15.65 12.19
N ALA A 31 -8.90 15.76 12.28
CA ALA A 31 -7.97 15.27 11.26
C ALA A 31 -6.73 14.62 11.88
N TYR A 32 -6.05 13.78 11.10
CA TYR A 32 -4.70 13.28 11.38
C TYR A 32 -3.70 13.99 10.48
N VAL A 33 -2.67 14.59 11.09
CA VAL A 33 -1.57 15.25 10.40
C VAL A 33 -0.38 14.30 10.39
N THR A 34 0.11 13.95 9.20
CA THR A 34 1.15 12.95 9.03
C THR A 34 2.11 13.36 7.90
N GLY A 35 2.85 12.41 7.35
CA GLY A 35 3.82 12.65 6.29
C GLY A 35 5.25 12.82 6.78
N SER A 36 6.17 13.01 5.85
CA SER A 36 7.61 13.04 6.16
C SER A 36 8.01 14.22 7.04
N ILE A 37 7.31 15.35 6.93
CA ILE A 37 7.55 16.52 7.80
C ILE A 37 7.33 16.13 9.27
N MET A 38 6.17 15.54 9.58
CA MET A 38 5.82 15.13 10.94
C MET A 38 6.74 14.06 11.52
N ARG A 39 7.43 13.28 10.67
CA ARG A 39 8.43 12.27 11.09
C ARG A 39 9.86 12.80 11.19
N GLY A 40 10.11 14.09 10.93
CA GLY A 40 11.47 14.65 10.91
C GLY A 40 12.34 14.17 9.72
N GLU A 41 11.68 13.60 8.71
CA GLU A 41 12.27 13.11 7.45
C GLU A 41 11.92 14.02 6.25
N GLY A 42 11.28 15.15 6.53
CA GLY A 42 10.82 16.11 5.53
C GLY A 42 11.99 16.77 4.78
N THR A 43 11.76 17.04 3.51
CA THR A 43 12.58 17.89 2.64
C THR A 43 11.84 19.20 2.39
N THR A 44 12.52 20.16 1.76
CA THR A 44 11.89 21.43 1.31
C THR A 44 10.74 21.22 0.30
N PHE A 45 10.64 20.02 -0.29
CA PHE A 45 9.59 19.63 -1.22
C PHE A 45 8.63 18.60 -0.62
N SER A 46 8.68 18.38 0.69
CA SER A 46 7.70 17.53 1.37
C SER A 46 6.40 18.28 1.57
N ASP A 47 5.32 17.53 1.46
CA ASP A 47 3.95 17.90 1.71
C ASP A 47 3.52 17.53 3.14
N ILE A 48 2.41 18.14 3.57
CA ILE A 48 1.62 17.72 4.71
C ILE A 48 0.59 16.71 4.19
N ASP A 49 0.66 15.48 4.69
CA ASP A 49 -0.41 14.51 4.51
C ASP A 49 -1.49 14.75 5.57
N LEU A 50 -2.71 15.07 5.15
CA LEU A 50 -3.82 15.43 6.05
C LEU A 50 -5.01 14.48 5.84
N VAL A 51 -5.34 13.65 6.82
CA VAL A 51 -6.54 12.80 6.77
C VAL A 51 -7.66 13.47 7.54
N VAL A 52 -8.61 14.08 6.83
CA VAL A 52 -9.74 14.83 7.41
C VAL A 52 -10.95 13.92 7.56
N VAL A 53 -11.57 13.91 8.74
CA VAL A 53 -12.72 13.04 9.03
C VAL A 53 -13.94 13.86 9.41
N PHE A 54 -14.94 13.84 8.56
CA PHE A 54 -16.27 14.38 8.83
C PHE A 54 -17.16 13.37 9.55
N PRO A 55 -18.21 13.80 10.28
CA PRO A 55 -19.19 12.89 10.85
C PRO A 55 -19.89 12.01 9.80
N SER A 56 -20.19 12.59 8.63
CA SER A 56 -20.83 11.97 7.47
C SER A 56 -20.50 12.76 6.22
N LEU A 57 -20.33 12.09 5.07
CA LEU A 57 -20.17 12.72 3.75
C LEU A 57 -21.02 12.01 2.72
N GLN A 58 -21.35 12.70 1.62
CA GLN A 58 -21.94 12.04 0.45
C GLN A 58 -20.89 11.27 -0.35
N THR A 59 -19.70 11.85 -0.47
CA THR A 59 -18.59 11.31 -1.27
C THR A 59 -17.27 11.62 -0.57
N ALA A 60 -16.37 10.65 -0.52
CA ALA A 60 -14.98 10.90 -0.11
C ALA A 60 -14.18 11.46 -1.28
N TRP A 61 -13.22 12.35 -1.00
CA TRP A 61 -12.37 12.93 -2.04
C TRP A 61 -10.93 13.11 -1.58
N ARG A 62 -10.07 13.42 -2.54
CA ARG A 62 -8.69 13.85 -2.31
C ARG A 62 -8.48 15.17 -3.03
N GLU A 63 -7.77 16.08 -2.39
CA GLU A 63 -7.38 17.35 -2.99
C GLU A 63 -5.95 17.73 -2.59
N SER A 64 -5.35 18.61 -3.38
CA SER A 64 -4.03 19.16 -3.10
C SER A 64 -4.08 20.69 -3.23
N PHE A 65 -3.46 21.39 -2.30
CA PHE A 65 -3.41 22.85 -2.25
C PHE A 65 -2.19 23.31 -1.44
N THR A 66 -2.05 24.62 -1.26
CA THR A 66 -1.00 25.20 -0.41
C THR A 66 -1.62 25.95 0.76
N GLU A 67 -1.10 25.75 1.97
CA GLU A 67 -1.50 26.44 3.20
C GLU A 67 -0.24 26.91 3.95
N ASP A 68 -0.15 28.19 4.28
CA ASP A 68 1.01 28.79 4.96
C ASP A 68 2.38 28.40 4.33
N GLY A 69 2.42 28.33 3.00
CA GLY A 69 3.60 27.94 2.22
C GLY A 69 3.90 26.44 2.17
N PHE A 70 3.12 25.59 2.84
CA PHE A 70 3.21 24.14 2.76
C PHE A 70 2.31 23.59 1.66
N PRO A 71 2.83 22.73 0.76
CA PRO A 71 1.98 21.83 0.00
C PRO A 71 1.22 20.91 0.96
N VAL A 72 -0.09 20.76 0.74
CA VAL A 72 -0.98 19.89 1.52
C VAL A 72 -1.64 18.91 0.58
N GLU A 73 -1.61 17.64 0.95
CA GLU A 73 -2.39 16.58 0.34
C GLU A 73 -3.45 16.13 1.35
N ALA A 74 -4.72 16.44 1.07
CA ALA A 74 -5.82 16.13 1.95
C ALA A 74 -6.61 14.91 1.45
N PHE A 75 -6.82 13.95 2.35
CA PHE A 75 -7.68 12.78 2.16
C PHE A 75 -8.92 12.94 3.02
N VAL A 76 -10.06 13.20 2.40
CA VAL A 76 -11.27 13.60 3.10
C VAL A 76 -12.28 12.46 3.11
N HIS A 77 -12.60 12.03 4.33
CA HIS A 77 -13.40 10.84 4.59
C HIS A 77 -14.49 11.09 5.62
N ASP A 78 -15.45 10.19 5.63
CA ASP A 78 -16.27 9.89 6.79
C ASP A 78 -15.79 8.54 7.40
N PRO A 79 -16.37 8.06 8.51
CA PRO A 79 -15.92 6.82 9.13
C PRO A 79 -16.06 5.59 8.24
N GLN A 80 -17.07 5.54 7.37
CA GLN A 80 -17.36 4.38 6.52
C GLN A 80 -16.34 4.29 5.39
N THR A 81 -16.11 5.40 4.69
CA THR A 81 -15.13 5.50 3.62
C THR A 81 -13.71 5.35 4.16
N LEU A 82 -13.38 5.92 5.32
CA LEU A 82 -12.08 5.69 5.95
C LEU A 82 -11.85 4.20 6.26
N ALA A 83 -12.85 3.53 6.85
CA ALA A 83 -12.76 2.11 7.14
C ALA A 83 -12.55 1.25 5.87
N HIS A 84 -13.16 1.64 4.75
CA HIS A 84 -12.92 0.98 3.46
C HIS A 84 -11.44 1.06 3.04
N TYR A 85 -10.81 2.23 3.13
CA TYR A 85 -9.40 2.39 2.76
C TYR A 85 -8.45 1.69 3.75
N LEU A 86 -8.76 1.69 5.05
CA LEU A 86 -8.01 0.90 6.04
C LEU A 86 -8.07 -0.60 5.73
N HIS A 87 -9.21 -1.09 5.25
CA HIS A 87 -9.37 -2.48 4.83
C HIS A 87 -8.61 -2.76 3.51
N ALA A 88 -8.71 -1.87 2.53
CA ALA A 88 -8.00 -2.00 1.25
C ALA A 88 -6.47 -2.05 1.42
N ASP A 89 -5.93 -1.27 2.34
CA ASP A 89 -4.52 -1.35 2.76
C ASP A 89 -4.15 -2.73 3.29
N ALA A 90 -4.98 -3.31 4.16
CA ALA A 90 -4.75 -4.63 4.73
C ALA A 90 -4.79 -5.73 3.65
N GLU A 91 -5.74 -5.66 2.72
CA GLU A 91 -5.83 -6.60 1.59
C GLU A 91 -4.64 -6.47 0.62
N SER A 92 -4.21 -5.24 0.34
CA SER A 92 -3.07 -4.97 -0.55
C SER A 92 -1.71 -5.17 0.13
N ARG A 93 -1.67 -5.40 1.44
CA ARG A 93 -0.46 -5.57 2.26
C ARG A 93 0.48 -4.35 2.24
N CYS A 94 -0.03 -3.19 1.84
CA CYS A 94 0.71 -1.93 1.73
C CYS A 94 -0.04 -0.86 2.57
N PRO A 95 0.36 -0.62 3.83
CA PRO A 95 -0.47 0.09 4.81
C PRO A 95 -0.28 1.61 4.73
N ILE A 96 -0.76 2.26 3.67
CA ILE A 96 -0.63 3.71 3.49
C ILE A 96 -1.54 4.47 4.47
N MET A 97 -2.86 4.38 4.29
CA MET A 97 -3.87 5.00 5.14
C MET A 97 -3.80 4.50 6.59
N VAL A 98 -3.57 3.20 6.79
CA VAL A 98 -3.42 2.62 8.12
C VAL A 98 -2.24 3.27 8.86
N ASN A 99 -1.10 3.46 8.20
CA ASN A 99 0.06 4.12 8.81
C ASN A 99 -0.18 5.61 9.08
N MET A 100 -0.80 6.32 8.14
CA MET A 100 -1.19 7.71 8.30
C MET A 100 -2.08 7.94 9.53
N VAL A 101 -3.11 7.11 9.71
CA VAL A 101 -4.04 7.19 10.84
C VAL A 101 -3.38 6.75 12.15
N ALA A 102 -2.61 5.65 12.12
CA ALA A 102 -1.99 5.09 13.33
C ALA A 102 -0.91 5.99 13.94
N THR A 103 -0.20 6.74 13.10
CA THR A 103 0.97 7.55 13.52
C THR A 103 0.73 9.05 13.48
N GLY A 104 -0.36 9.51 12.86
CA GLY A 104 -0.65 10.93 12.69
C GLY A 104 -0.98 11.66 13.99
N SER A 105 -0.56 12.93 14.06
CA SER A 105 -0.93 13.84 15.13
C SER A 105 -2.39 14.26 14.98
N ILE A 106 -3.17 14.16 16.05
CA ILE A 106 -4.60 14.48 16.03
C ILE A 106 -4.80 15.99 16.19
N VAL A 107 -5.64 16.57 15.33
CA VAL A 107 -6.13 17.95 15.43
C VAL A 107 -7.66 17.99 15.33
N GLY A 108 -8.29 18.98 15.96
CA GLY A 108 -9.75 19.18 15.90
C GLY A 108 -10.51 18.77 17.16
N PRO A 109 -11.83 19.00 17.19
CA PRO A 109 -12.62 19.00 18.42
C PRO A 109 -12.92 17.60 18.99
N ASN A 110 -12.99 16.55 18.16
CA ASN A 110 -13.43 15.22 18.60
C ASN A 110 -12.26 14.23 18.78
N ILE A 111 -11.38 14.55 19.73
CA ILE A 111 -10.13 13.83 19.99
C ILE A 111 -10.37 12.37 20.40
N GLU A 112 -11.39 12.09 21.23
CA GLU A 112 -11.66 10.72 21.70
C GLU A 112 -12.06 9.78 20.56
N ARG A 113 -12.89 10.27 19.63
CA ARG A 113 -13.24 9.50 18.42
C ARG A 113 -12.01 9.26 17.55
N ALA A 114 -11.15 10.27 17.40
CA ALA A 114 -9.90 10.15 16.66
C ALA A 114 -8.96 9.12 17.31
N ARG A 115 -8.79 9.13 18.63
CA ARG A 115 -7.99 8.15 19.37
C ARG A 115 -8.54 6.73 19.22
N ALA A 116 -9.86 6.56 19.27
CA ALA A 116 -10.47 5.24 19.10
C ALA A 116 -10.21 4.63 17.71
N ILE A 117 -10.25 5.44 16.65
CA ILE A 117 -9.93 4.99 15.27
C ILE A 117 -8.42 4.76 15.13
N GLN A 118 -7.59 5.65 15.65
CA GLN A 118 -6.13 5.51 15.67
C GLN A 118 -5.68 4.22 16.37
N ALA A 119 -6.27 3.90 17.52
CA ALA A 119 -5.98 2.67 18.26
C ALA A 119 -6.33 1.41 17.44
N LYS A 120 -7.40 1.44 16.63
CA LYS A 120 -7.73 0.33 15.72
C LYS A 120 -6.70 0.21 14.60
N ALA A 121 -6.30 1.32 13.98
CA ALA A 121 -5.27 1.31 12.94
C ALA A 121 -3.91 0.83 13.47
N ALA A 122 -3.54 1.24 14.69
CA ALA A 122 -2.33 0.78 15.35
C ALA A 122 -2.35 -0.73 15.62
N LYS A 123 -3.49 -1.30 16.02
CA LYS A 123 -3.66 -2.76 16.14
C LYS A 123 -3.49 -3.49 14.81
N VAL A 124 -4.01 -2.92 13.71
CA VAL A 124 -3.81 -3.48 12.36
C VAL A 124 -2.32 -3.47 12.00
N LEU A 125 -1.62 -2.35 12.18
CA LEU A 125 -0.18 -2.29 11.90
C LEU A 125 0.61 -3.32 12.71
N ALA A 126 0.30 -3.44 14.01
CA ALA A 126 0.99 -4.36 14.91
C ALA A 126 0.74 -5.84 14.55
N ALA A 127 -0.42 -6.16 13.98
CA ALA A 127 -0.75 -7.51 13.54
C ALA A 127 0.06 -7.97 12.31
N GLY A 128 0.59 -7.04 11.51
CA GLY A 128 1.27 -7.37 10.26
C GLY A 128 0.31 -7.64 9.09
N PRO A 129 0.84 -7.75 7.85
CA PRO A 129 0.05 -8.13 6.69
C PRO A 129 -0.47 -9.56 6.84
N LYS A 130 -1.55 -9.87 6.11
CA LYS A 130 -1.96 -11.26 5.91
C LYS A 130 -0.79 -12.06 5.32
N PRO A 131 -0.55 -13.29 5.78
CA PRO A 131 0.48 -14.15 5.22
C PRO A 131 0.42 -14.21 3.69
N LEU A 132 1.60 -14.31 3.08
CA LEU A 132 1.72 -14.51 1.65
C LEU A 132 1.52 -16.00 1.37
N ASP A 133 0.35 -16.37 0.86
CA ASP A 133 0.00 -17.75 0.58
C ASP A 133 -0.72 -17.92 -0.78
N GLY A 134 -0.78 -19.19 -1.21
CA GLY A 134 -1.51 -19.63 -2.38
C GLY A 134 -1.14 -18.89 -3.68
N PRO A 135 -2.14 -18.63 -4.55
CA PRO A 135 -1.89 -18.07 -5.88
C PRO A 135 -1.21 -16.69 -5.88
N SER A 136 -1.40 -15.90 -4.83
CA SER A 136 -0.79 -14.57 -4.71
C SER A 136 0.71 -14.66 -4.42
N TYR A 137 1.11 -15.67 -3.66
CA TYR A 137 2.51 -15.96 -3.38
C TYR A 137 3.23 -16.52 -4.61
N ASP A 138 2.62 -17.51 -5.26
CA ASP A 138 3.18 -18.12 -6.46
C ASP A 138 3.34 -17.08 -7.58
N MET A 139 2.40 -16.15 -7.71
CA MET A 139 2.50 -15.02 -8.63
C MET A 139 3.74 -14.17 -8.35
N LEU A 140 3.97 -13.78 -7.08
CA LEU A 140 5.11 -12.94 -6.73
C LEU A 140 6.43 -13.66 -6.99
N ARG A 141 6.53 -14.94 -6.60
CA ARG A 141 7.70 -15.77 -6.88
C ARG A 141 7.95 -15.93 -8.37
N TYR A 142 6.88 -16.11 -9.15
CA TYR A 142 6.95 -16.17 -10.61
C TYR A 142 7.49 -14.86 -11.17
N GLN A 143 6.95 -13.71 -10.75
CA GLN A 143 7.40 -12.39 -11.23
C GLN A 143 8.88 -12.13 -10.91
N VAL A 144 9.33 -12.49 -9.71
CA VAL A 144 10.75 -12.38 -9.34
C VAL A 144 11.61 -13.34 -10.17
N THR A 145 11.15 -14.57 -10.41
CA THR A 145 11.85 -15.57 -11.23
C THR A 145 12.02 -15.09 -12.67
N ASP A 146 10.92 -14.66 -13.30
CA ASP A 146 10.83 -14.19 -14.68
C ASP A 146 11.78 -13.01 -14.94
N LEU A 147 11.73 -12.00 -14.06
CA LEU A 147 12.63 -10.83 -14.15
C LEU A 147 14.09 -11.18 -13.87
N ALA A 148 14.36 -12.12 -12.96
CA ALA A 148 15.71 -12.61 -12.72
C ALA A 148 16.24 -13.40 -13.94
N ASP A 149 15.41 -14.21 -14.59
CA ASP A 149 15.79 -14.93 -15.81
C ASP A 149 16.10 -13.96 -16.97
N ASP A 150 15.32 -12.88 -17.11
CA ASP A 150 15.59 -11.84 -18.10
C ASP A 150 16.97 -11.17 -17.91
N LEU A 151 17.38 -10.95 -16.65
CA LEU A 151 18.69 -10.39 -16.30
C LEU A 151 19.86 -11.36 -16.48
N ARG A 152 19.61 -12.66 -16.64
CA ARG A 152 20.66 -13.66 -16.94
C ARG A 152 21.09 -13.65 -18.41
N GLY A 153 20.22 -13.15 -19.29
CA GLY A 153 20.52 -13.02 -20.72
C GLY A 153 21.55 -11.93 -21.01
N ALA A 154 22.19 -12.02 -22.17
CA ALA A 154 22.98 -10.90 -22.71
C ALA A 154 22.02 -9.78 -23.15
N ARG A 155 22.16 -8.61 -22.53
CA ARG A 155 21.25 -7.47 -22.68
C ARG A 155 22.04 -6.16 -22.76
N PRO A 156 21.55 -5.13 -23.49
CA PRO A 156 22.16 -3.81 -23.44
C PRO A 156 21.91 -3.14 -22.07
N PRO A 157 22.76 -2.20 -21.63
CA PRO A 157 22.68 -1.61 -20.28
C PRO A 157 21.34 -0.98 -19.91
N GLU A 158 20.66 -0.35 -20.87
CA GLU A 158 19.35 0.28 -20.68
C GLU A 158 18.23 -0.75 -20.40
N GLU A 159 18.29 -1.93 -21.02
CA GLU A 159 17.37 -3.03 -20.73
C GLU A 159 17.63 -3.59 -19.33
N ILE A 160 18.90 -3.78 -18.97
CA ILE A 160 19.29 -4.23 -17.63
C ILE A 160 18.76 -3.27 -16.56
N ALA A 161 18.92 -1.96 -16.78
CA ALA A 161 18.43 -0.95 -15.86
C ALA A 161 16.90 -0.98 -15.72
N ALA A 162 16.17 -1.09 -16.83
CA ALA A 162 14.72 -1.17 -16.82
C ALA A 162 14.20 -2.43 -16.11
N ILE A 163 14.77 -3.60 -16.41
CA ILE A 163 14.40 -4.86 -15.76
C ILE A 163 14.75 -4.83 -14.27
N SER A 164 15.93 -4.30 -13.91
CA SER A 164 16.35 -4.15 -12.52
C SER A 164 15.39 -3.27 -11.72
N ALA A 165 14.86 -2.19 -12.32
CA ALA A 165 13.87 -1.32 -11.69
C ALA A 165 12.54 -2.03 -11.43
N LEU A 166 12.11 -2.92 -12.33
CA LEU A 166 10.93 -3.77 -12.11
C LEU A 166 11.19 -4.82 -11.02
N LEU A 167 12.34 -5.50 -11.09
CA LEU A 167 12.73 -6.53 -10.12
C LEU A 167 12.87 -5.95 -8.71
N TYR A 168 13.35 -4.71 -8.57
CA TYR A 168 13.47 -4.02 -7.28
C TYR A 168 12.19 -4.09 -6.45
N GLN A 169 11.04 -3.70 -7.02
CA GLN A 169 9.80 -3.71 -6.25
C GLN A 169 9.35 -5.13 -5.93
N GLN A 170 9.44 -6.07 -6.89
CA GLN A 170 8.99 -7.45 -6.67
C GLN A 170 9.85 -8.17 -5.63
N LEU A 171 11.16 -7.97 -5.67
CA LEU A 171 12.08 -8.56 -4.71
C LEU A 171 11.93 -7.93 -3.32
N ALA A 172 11.70 -6.62 -3.24
CA ALA A 172 11.38 -5.96 -1.96
C ALA A 172 10.08 -6.51 -1.35
N ASP A 173 9.03 -6.68 -2.17
CA ASP A 173 7.77 -7.27 -1.75
C ASP A 173 7.98 -8.71 -1.25
N LEU A 174 8.78 -9.52 -1.96
CA LEU A 174 9.08 -10.89 -1.56
C LEU A 174 9.83 -10.93 -0.22
N ILE A 175 10.85 -10.09 -0.06
CA ILE A 175 11.64 -9.99 1.18
C ILE A 175 10.75 -9.63 2.37
N LEU A 176 9.94 -8.57 2.23
CA LEU A 176 9.13 -8.02 3.31
C LEU A 176 7.97 -8.94 3.65
N LEU A 177 7.12 -9.26 2.66
CA LEU A 177 5.92 -10.06 2.87
C LEU A 177 6.27 -11.50 3.25
N GLY A 178 7.35 -12.05 2.68
CA GLY A 178 7.86 -13.38 3.01
C GLY A 178 8.36 -13.52 4.46
N ARG A 179 8.63 -12.38 5.12
CA ARG A 179 9.00 -12.31 6.55
C ARG A 179 7.87 -11.75 7.42
N GLY A 180 6.63 -11.66 6.90
CA GLY A 180 5.47 -11.15 7.63
C GLY A 180 5.55 -9.65 7.94
N ALA A 181 6.37 -8.89 7.21
CA ALA A 181 6.47 -7.44 7.31
C ALA A 181 5.62 -6.77 6.22
N TRP A 182 5.00 -5.64 6.54
CA TRP A 182 4.27 -4.82 5.57
C TRP A 182 5.20 -4.38 4.42
N THR A 183 4.66 -4.35 3.19
CA THR A 183 5.40 -3.78 2.06
C THR A 183 5.17 -2.28 1.89
N GLY A 184 5.97 -1.64 1.05
CA GLY A 184 5.85 -0.24 0.67
C GLY A 184 6.43 0.00 -0.72
N ARG A 185 5.92 1.03 -1.39
CA ARG A 185 6.31 1.37 -2.76
C ARG A 185 7.36 2.48 -2.80
N GLY A 186 8.20 2.46 -3.83
CA GLY A 186 9.17 3.53 -4.09
C GLY A 186 10.08 3.80 -2.88
N LYS A 187 10.08 5.04 -2.37
CA LYS A 187 10.91 5.46 -1.23
C LYS A 187 10.69 4.65 0.06
N TRP A 188 9.56 3.95 0.20
CA TRP A 188 9.26 3.16 1.39
C TRP A 188 9.91 1.78 1.40
N ALA A 189 10.08 1.12 0.25
CA ALA A 189 10.73 -0.19 0.17
C ALA A 189 12.09 -0.22 0.89
N PRO A 190 13.07 0.66 0.57
CA PRO A 190 14.38 0.61 1.24
C PRO A 190 14.30 0.99 2.72
N ARG A 191 13.35 1.84 3.12
CA ARG A 191 13.13 2.20 4.53
C ARG A 191 12.63 1.02 5.35
N LEU A 192 11.70 0.26 4.78
CA LEU A 192 11.11 -0.91 5.42
C LEU A 192 12.10 -2.06 5.49
N ILE A 193 12.86 -2.33 4.42
CA ILE A 193 13.92 -3.35 4.45
C ILE A 193 14.97 -2.98 5.49
N ARG A 194 15.39 -1.70 5.58
CA ARG A 194 16.33 -1.26 6.61
C ARG A 194 15.80 -1.40 8.03
N LYS A 195 14.50 -1.16 8.25
CA LYS A 195 13.85 -1.40 9.55
C LYS A 195 13.79 -2.88 9.90
N LEU A 196 13.57 -3.74 8.90
CA LEU A 196 13.53 -5.18 9.04
C LEU A 196 14.94 -5.74 9.34
N GLU A 197 15.92 -5.44 8.50
CA GLU A 197 17.29 -5.93 8.64
C GLU A 197 18.32 -4.98 7.95
N PRO A 198 19.14 -4.23 8.70
CA PRO A 198 20.04 -3.23 8.12
C PRO A 198 21.12 -3.77 7.17
N ARG A 199 21.63 -4.99 7.37
CA ARG A 199 22.69 -5.53 6.50
C ARG A 199 22.13 -5.95 5.15
N LEU A 200 20.99 -6.64 5.13
CA LEU A 200 20.23 -6.91 3.92
C LEU A 200 19.88 -5.65 3.15
N ALA A 201 19.47 -4.57 3.82
CA ALA A 201 19.20 -3.30 3.16
C ALA A 201 20.44 -2.73 2.44
N ALA A 202 21.59 -2.74 3.11
CA ALA A 202 22.84 -2.27 2.51
C ALA A 202 23.29 -3.12 1.31
N GLU A 203 23.11 -4.44 1.41
CA GLU A 203 23.36 -5.39 0.32
C GLU A 203 22.42 -5.11 -0.86
N PHE A 204 21.12 -5.01 -0.60
CA PHE A 204 20.07 -4.76 -1.60
C PHE A 204 20.31 -3.45 -2.35
N ASP A 205 20.59 -2.35 -1.64
CA ASP A 205 20.87 -1.04 -2.23
C ASP A 205 22.15 -1.04 -3.08
N THR A 206 23.18 -1.77 -2.64
CA THR A 206 24.44 -1.90 -3.39
C THR A 206 24.25 -2.75 -4.65
N ALA A 207 23.57 -3.89 -4.52
CA ALA A 207 23.29 -4.79 -5.62
C ALA A 207 22.44 -4.09 -6.70
N PHE A 208 21.38 -3.38 -6.29
CA PHE A 208 20.53 -2.64 -7.21
C PHE A 208 21.29 -1.52 -7.95
N ARG A 209 22.11 -0.72 -7.24
CA ARG A 209 22.93 0.33 -7.87
C ARG A 209 23.87 -0.22 -8.95
N LEU A 210 24.50 -1.36 -8.69
CA LEU A 210 25.37 -2.00 -9.66
C LEU A 210 24.57 -2.53 -10.86
N ALA A 211 23.38 -3.10 -10.59
CA ALA A 211 22.50 -3.63 -11.63
C ALA A 211 22.04 -2.54 -12.60
N VAL A 212 21.59 -1.40 -12.11
CA VAL A 212 21.19 -0.26 -12.98
C VAL A 212 22.35 0.37 -13.76
N GLN A 213 23.60 0.07 -13.38
CA GLN A 213 24.81 0.44 -14.12
C GLN A 213 25.28 -0.66 -15.10
N GLY A 214 24.48 -1.72 -15.28
CA GLY A 214 24.75 -2.81 -16.22
C GLY A 214 25.36 -4.06 -15.59
N ASN A 215 25.67 -4.07 -14.28
CA ASN A 215 26.21 -5.25 -13.60
C ASN A 215 25.18 -5.87 -12.64
N SER A 216 24.32 -6.75 -13.19
CA SER A 216 23.23 -7.40 -12.45
C SER A 216 23.68 -8.56 -11.55
N THR A 217 24.94 -8.99 -11.60
CA THR A 217 25.45 -10.21 -10.96
C THR A 217 25.07 -10.33 -9.47
N ARG A 218 25.29 -9.26 -8.69
CA ARG A 218 24.96 -9.26 -7.25
C ARG A 218 23.47 -9.23 -7.00
N PHE A 219 22.71 -8.56 -7.85
CA PHE A 219 21.27 -8.44 -7.70
C PHE A 219 20.56 -9.75 -8.06
N LEU A 220 21.06 -10.47 -9.07
CA LEU A 220 20.68 -11.83 -9.39
C LEU A 220 20.96 -12.80 -8.25
N ALA A 221 22.17 -12.77 -7.68
CA ALA A 221 22.54 -13.63 -6.57
C ALA A 221 21.64 -13.39 -5.34
N LEU A 222 21.29 -12.13 -5.08
CA LEU A 222 20.34 -11.77 -4.04
C LEU A 222 18.93 -12.30 -4.34
N ALA A 223 18.44 -12.12 -5.58
CA ALA A 223 17.13 -12.63 -5.99
C ALA A 223 17.03 -14.15 -5.86
N ASP A 224 18.06 -14.90 -6.30
CA ASP A 224 18.11 -16.35 -6.16
C ASP A 224 18.07 -16.79 -4.69
N ARG A 225 18.88 -16.16 -3.84
CA ARG A 225 18.90 -16.47 -2.41
C ARG A 225 17.55 -16.24 -1.73
N GLU A 226 16.89 -15.12 -2.04
CA GLU A 226 15.56 -14.84 -1.48
C GLU A 226 14.51 -15.80 -2.04
N LEU A 227 14.56 -16.15 -3.33
CA LEU A 227 13.69 -17.18 -3.90
C LEU A 227 13.86 -18.52 -3.20
N ASP A 228 15.09 -18.94 -2.88
CA ASP A 228 15.38 -20.21 -2.21
C ASP A 228 14.75 -20.29 -0.81
N LEU A 229 14.72 -19.17 -0.06
CA LEU A 229 14.01 -19.08 1.23
C LEU A 229 12.49 -19.26 1.08
N HIS A 230 11.99 -19.11 -0.14
CA HIS A 230 10.58 -19.11 -0.50
C HIS A 230 10.19 -20.31 -1.38
N GLY A 231 10.97 -21.39 -1.32
CA GLY A 231 10.71 -22.63 -2.07
C GLY A 231 11.30 -22.66 -3.48
N GLY A 232 12.24 -21.75 -3.77
CA GLY A 232 12.99 -21.65 -5.02
C GLY A 232 12.26 -20.89 -6.13
N ARG A 233 12.86 -20.95 -7.32
CA ARG A 233 12.31 -20.38 -8.56
C ARG A 233 10.92 -20.95 -8.87
N CYS A 234 10.05 -20.11 -9.45
CA CYS A 234 8.70 -20.50 -9.83
C CYS A 234 8.50 -20.19 -11.33
N PHE A 235 8.64 -21.21 -12.17
CA PHE A 235 8.38 -21.09 -13.61
C PHE A 235 7.74 -22.37 -14.15
N ASN A 236 8.41 -23.52 -13.94
CA ASN A 236 7.88 -24.80 -14.36
C ASN A 236 6.56 -25.11 -13.66
N GLY A 237 5.52 -25.44 -14.43
CA GLY A 237 4.18 -25.74 -13.92
C GLY A 237 3.36 -24.52 -13.49
N PHE A 238 3.89 -23.30 -13.59
CA PHE A 238 3.12 -22.10 -13.32
C PHE A 238 2.04 -21.91 -14.39
N SER A 239 0.79 -21.72 -13.96
CA SER A 239 -0.32 -21.43 -14.87
C SER A 239 -1.28 -20.43 -14.26
N ARG A 240 -1.77 -19.49 -15.08
CA ARG A 240 -2.81 -18.54 -14.69
C ARG A 240 -3.96 -18.59 -15.70
N ARG A 241 -5.18 -18.78 -15.20
CA ARG A 241 -6.39 -18.66 -16.02
C ARG A 241 -6.65 -17.19 -16.34
N LEU A 242 -6.69 -16.86 -17.63
CA LEU A 242 -7.08 -15.52 -18.10
C LEU A 242 -8.61 -15.39 -18.02
N ARG A 243 -9.10 -14.39 -17.29
CA ARG A 243 -10.53 -14.07 -17.26
C ARG A 243 -10.83 -13.02 -18.31
N TRP A 244 -11.15 -13.48 -19.52
CA TRP A 244 -11.58 -12.60 -20.61
C TRP A 244 -13.10 -12.71 -20.81
N ARG A 245 -13.82 -11.59 -20.70
CA ARG A 245 -15.26 -11.51 -21.01
C ARG A 245 -15.42 -11.03 -22.45
N ARG A 246 -15.93 -11.90 -23.32
CA ARG A 246 -16.27 -11.60 -24.72
C ARG A 246 -17.51 -10.69 -24.73
N GLY A 247 -17.35 -9.39 -25.01
CA GLY A 247 -18.45 -8.47 -25.35
C GLY A 247 -19.24 -7.76 -24.23
N GLY A 248 -18.58 -7.03 -23.30
CA GLY A 248 -19.28 -6.18 -22.31
C GLY A 248 -18.68 -4.78 -22.20
N ARG A 249 -19.52 -3.73 -22.23
CA ARG A 249 -19.10 -2.34 -21.98
C ARG A 249 -18.36 -2.27 -20.65
N LYS A 250 -17.21 -1.58 -20.63
CA LYS A 250 -16.37 -1.38 -19.46
C LYS A 250 -17.21 -0.85 -18.28
N SER A 251 -17.43 -1.69 -17.29
CA SER A 251 -17.63 -1.28 -15.91
C SER A 251 -16.49 -1.90 -15.11
N ILE A 252 -15.66 -1.04 -14.52
CA ILE A 252 -14.67 -1.47 -13.54
C ILE A 252 -15.46 -1.76 -12.26
N CYS A 253 -15.54 -3.04 -11.90
CA CYS A 253 -15.97 -3.49 -10.59
C CYS A 253 -14.98 -4.55 -10.12
N ASN A 254 -14.12 -4.15 -9.18
CA ASN A 254 -13.34 -5.07 -8.36
C ASN A 254 -14.23 -5.55 -7.21
N ILE A 255 -14.89 -6.68 -7.40
CA ILE A 255 -15.41 -7.48 -6.29
C ILE A 255 -15.05 -8.94 -6.59
N GLY A 256 -14.15 -9.48 -5.79
CA GLY A 256 -13.82 -10.89 -5.78
C GLY A 256 -14.89 -11.65 -5.02
N GLU A 257 -15.74 -12.39 -5.72
CA GLU A 257 -16.47 -13.51 -5.15
C GLU A 257 -16.02 -14.80 -5.82
N CYS A 258 -15.67 -15.78 -4.96
CA CYS A 258 -15.34 -17.14 -5.32
C CYS A 258 -16.54 -18.00 -4.93
N SER A 259 -17.39 -18.36 -5.89
CA SER A 259 -18.48 -19.32 -5.67
C SER A 259 -17.95 -20.74 -5.88
N ARG A 260 -17.96 -21.54 -4.81
CA ARG A 260 -17.94 -23.00 -4.90
C ARG A 260 -19.32 -23.44 -5.40
N LEU A 261 -19.37 -24.04 -6.58
CA LEU A 261 -20.51 -24.83 -7.02
C LEU A 261 -20.19 -26.30 -6.70
N ASP A 262 -20.86 -26.84 -5.68
CA ASP A 262 -21.62 -28.07 -5.81
C ASP A 262 -22.37 -28.38 -4.51
N GLY A 263 -23.70 -28.43 -4.60
CA GLY A 263 -24.58 -28.68 -3.47
C GLY A 263 -26.03 -28.44 -3.88
N ARG A 264 -26.62 -29.45 -4.52
CA ARG A 264 -28.02 -29.47 -4.99
C ARG A 264 -28.98 -29.11 -3.86
N CYS A 265 -29.88 -28.17 -4.12
CA CYS A 265 -31.19 -28.11 -3.48
C CYS A 265 -32.24 -27.79 -4.55
N LEU A 266 -33.02 -28.82 -4.88
CA LEU A 266 -34.26 -28.73 -5.65
C LEU A 266 -35.23 -27.78 -4.92
N ARG A 267 -35.81 -26.81 -5.63
CA ARG A 267 -37.05 -26.14 -5.19
C ARG A 267 -38.19 -26.50 -6.14
N PRO A 268 -39.40 -26.71 -5.61
CA PRO A 268 -40.57 -27.08 -6.39
C PRO A 268 -41.21 -25.88 -7.08
N ASN A 269 -41.90 -26.22 -8.17
CA ASN A 269 -42.67 -25.42 -9.10
C ASN A 269 -43.73 -24.53 -8.42
N SER A 270 -43.79 -23.25 -8.79
CA SER A 270 -44.94 -22.38 -8.52
C SER A 270 -45.80 -22.28 -9.78
N ARG A 271 -47.09 -22.61 -9.67
CA ARG A 271 -48.23 -22.03 -10.42
C ARG A 271 -49.53 -22.77 -10.09
N MET A 272 -50.41 -22.11 -9.37
CA MET A 272 -51.86 -22.24 -9.53
C MET A 272 -52.43 -20.83 -9.69
N PRO A 273 -53.23 -20.55 -10.73
CA PRO A 273 -54.17 -19.45 -10.70
C PRO A 273 -55.52 -19.95 -10.16
N LEU A 274 -56.10 -19.15 -9.28
CA LEU A 274 -57.49 -19.28 -8.82
C LEU A 274 -58.46 -18.78 -9.90
N SER A 275 -59.62 -19.46 -9.94
CA SER A 275 -60.96 -19.05 -10.38
C SER A 275 -61.48 -19.62 -11.72
N ARG A 276 -62.41 -20.58 -11.64
CA ARG A 276 -63.88 -20.37 -11.73
C ARG A 276 -64.63 -21.72 -11.67
N GLU A 277 -65.78 -21.64 -10.99
CA GLU A 277 -66.91 -22.59 -10.89
C GLU A 277 -66.73 -23.90 -10.13
#